data_AF-A0A0D6QEI4-F1
#
_entry.id   AF-A0A0D6QEI4-F1
#
_cell.length_a   1.000
_cell.length_b   1.000
_cell.length_c   1.000
_cell.angle_alpha   90.00
_cell.angle_beta   90.00
_cell.angle_gamma   90.00
#
_symmetry.space_group_name_H-M   'P 1'
#
loop_
_entity.id
_entity.type
_entity.pdbx_description
1 polymer ?
#
loop_
_entity_poly.entity_id
_entity_poly.type
_entity_poly.pdbx_seq_one_letter_code
_entity_poly.pdbx_strand_id
1 'polypeptide(L)' 'MLGVMQDLERDYPDSLIVQFINVQERPDEAERYGIQVIPSQIFYGPDGRELYRHTGVFRADAVVAKWAELGFPLQPRVR' A
#
# COMPACT_ATOMS: atom_id res chain seq x y z
N MET A 1 8.83 1.61 -9.20
CA MET A 1 7.79 1.48 -8.16
C MET A 1 6.37 1.49 -8.71
N LEU A 2 6.10 2.20 -9.83
CA LEU A 2 4.79 2.20 -10.51
C LEU A 2 4.26 0.79 -10.86
N GLY A 3 5.12 -0.14 -11.31
CA GLY A 3 4.67 -1.49 -11.66
C GLY A 3 4.16 -2.32 -10.47
N VAL A 4 4.80 -2.20 -9.30
CA VAL A 4 4.48 -3.02 -8.12
C VAL A 4 3.05 -2.79 -7.62
N MET A 5 2.60 -1.54 -7.60
CA MET A 5 1.25 -1.21 -7.12
C MET A 5 0.18 -1.51 -8.16
N GLN A 6 0.48 -1.32 -9.45
CA GLN A 6 -0.43 -1.69 -10.54
C GLN A 6 -0.69 -3.20 -10.58
N ASP A 7 0.34 -4.01 -10.32
CA ASP A 7 0.18 -5.46 -10.21
C ASP A 7 -0.76 -5.83 -9.04
N LEU A 8 -0.62 -5.17 -7.89
CA LEU A 8 -1.48 -5.41 -6.73
C LEU A 8 -2.95 -5.01 -6.99
N GLU A 9 -3.19 -3.86 -7.62
CA GLU A 9 -4.54 -3.44 -8.02
C GLU A 9 -5.19 -4.41 -9.00
N ARG A 10 -4.42 -4.87 -9.99
CA ARG A 10 -4.89 -5.80 -11.02
C ARG A 10 -5.19 -7.18 -10.45
N ASP A 11 -4.31 -7.68 -9.59
CA ASP A 11 -4.34 -9.07 -9.13
C ASP A 11 -5.24 -9.25 -7.90
N TYR A 12 -5.49 -8.19 -7.12
CA TYR A 12 -6.31 -8.22 -5.89
C TYR A 12 -7.46 -7.18 -5.84
N PRO A 13 -8.21 -6.94 -6.93
CA PRO A 13 -9.18 -5.82 -7.00
C PRO A 13 -10.35 -5.95 -6.00
N ASP A 14 -10.68 -7.18 -5.59
CA ASP A 14 -11.81 -7.47 -4.70
C ASP A 14 -11.39 -7.49 -3.21
N SER A 15 -10.09 -7.46 -2.92
CA SER A 15 -9.54 -7.61 -1.55
C SER A 15 -8.66 -6.45 -1.10
N LEU A 16 -8.14 -5.66 -2.05
CA LEU A 16 -7.19 -4.60 -1.77
C LEU A 16 -7.61 -3.32 -2.48
N ILE A 17 -7.71 -2.23 -1.71
CA ILE A 17 -7.78 -0.88 -2.26
C ILE A 17 -6.37 -0.31 -2.20
N VAL A 18 -5.79 0.01 -3.35
CA VAL A 18 -4.50 0.71 -3.44
C VAL A 18 -4.79 2.15 -3.84
N GLN A 19 -4.14 3.08 -3.15
CA GLN A 19 -4.22 4.50 -3.47
C GLN A 19 -2.81 5.02 -3.70
N PHE A 20 -2.54 5.44 -4.94
CA PHE A 20 -1.29 6.10 -5.28
C PHE A 20 -1.43 7.61 -5.10
N ILE A 21 -0.62 8.18 -4.21
CA ILE A 21 -0.60 9.62 -3.95
C ILE A 21 0.74 10.19 -4.37
N ASN A 22 0.71 11.08 -5.37
CA ASN A 22 1.86 11.89 -5.71
C ASN A 22 1.91 13.12 -4.78
N VAL A 23 2.72 13.03 -3.73
CA VAL A 23 2.87 14.12 -2.76
C VAL A 23 3.52 15.38 -3.33
N GLN A 24 4.19 15.29 -4.48
CA GLN A 24 4.70 16.50 -5.15
C GLN A 24 3.58 17.31 -5.80
N GLU A 25 2.51 16.66 -6.25
CA GLU A 25 1.30 17.30 -6.79
C GLU A 25 0.27 17.63 -5.70
N ARG A 26 0.29 16.87 -4.59
CA ARG A 26 -0.59 16.99 -3.42
C ARG A 26 0.20 17.11 -2.12
N PRO A 27 0.84 18.27 -1.87
CA PRO A 27 1.68 18.46 -0.68
C PRO A 27 0.87 18.39 0.63
N ASP A 28 -0.42 18.72 0.58
CA ASP A 28 -1.37 18.58 1.68
C ASP A 28 -1.54 17.13 2.15
N GLU A 29 -1.50 16.16 1.23
CA GLU A 29 -1.58 14.74 1.59
C GLU A 29 -0.28 14.26 2.27
N ALA A 30 0.89 14.81 1.92
CA ALA A 30 2.12 14.52 2.65
C ALA A 30 2.03 14.95 4.12
N GLU A 31 1.47 16.12 4.38
CA GLU A 31 1.25 16.59 5.76
C GLU A 31 0.21 15.72 6.47
N ARG A 32 -0.93 15.45 5.82
CA ARG A 32 -2.03 14.63 6.36
C ARG A 32 -1.57 13.24 6.79
N TYR A 33 -0.73 12.59 5.99
CA TYR A 33 -0.21 11.25 6.28
C TYR A 33 1.14 11.25 7.02
N GLY A 34 1.68 12.43 7.35
CA GLY A 34 2.97 12.56 8.03
C GLY A 34 4.14 11.98 7.22
N ILE A 35 4.15 12.18 5.89
CA ILE A 35 5.18 11.67 5.00
C ILE A 35 6.42 12.57 5.08
N GLN A 36 7.50 12.04 5.68
CA GLN A 36 8.79 12.72 5.76
C GLN A 36 9.83 12.14 4.78
N VAL A 37 9.62 10.91 4.33
CA VAL A 37 10.52 10.18 3.42
C VAL A 37 9.70 9.57 2.30
N ILE A 38 10.15 9.77 1.06
CA ILE A 38 9.58 9.12 -0.11
C ILE A 38 10.56 8.07 -0.66
N PRO A 39 10.08 6.94 -1.19
CA PRO A 39 8.68 6.48 -1.14
C PRO A 39 8.25 6.04 0.27
N SER A 40 6.95 6.07 0.55
CA SER A 40 6.35 5.48 1.76
C SER A 40 5.13 4.64 1.37
N GLN A 41 4.90 3.55 2.08
CA GLN A 41 3.70 2.72 1.95
C GLN A 41 3.06 2.55 3.32
N ILE A 42 1.77 2.86 3.40
CA ILE A 42 0.99 2.80 4.65
C ILE A 42 -0.13 1.80 4.47
N PHE A 43 -0.29 0.92 5.45
CA PHE A 43 -1.27 -0.16 5.47
C PHE A 43 -2.39 0.24 6.42
N TYR A 44 -3.60 0.34 5.88
CA TYR A 44 -4.79 0.67 6.66
C TYR A 44 -5.69 -0.55 6.83
N GLY A 45 -6.15 -0.77 8.06
CA GLY A 45 -7.16 -1.77 8.35
C GLY A 45 -8.54 -1.36 7.82
N PRO A 46 -9.51 -2.29 7.83
CA PRO A 46 -10.88 -2.02 7.38
C PRO A 46 -11.61 -0.98 8.26
N ASP A 47 -11.12 -0.72 9.46
CA ASP A 47 -11.59 0.33 10.38
C ASP A 47 -10.93 1.70 10.14
N GLY A 48 -10.06 1.81 9.12
CA GLY A 48 -9.32 3.01 8.79
C GLY A 48 -8.11 3.28 9.70
N ARG A 49 -7.72 2.33 10.58
CA ARG A 49 -6.53 2.49 11.42
C ARG A 49 -5.27 2.11 10.66
N GLU A 50 -4.20 2.87 10.87
CA GLU A 50 -2.87 2.53 10.37
C GLU A 50 -2.36 1.29 11.12
N LEU A 51 -2.14 0.20 10.39
CA LEU A 51 -1.63 -1.06 10.91
C LEU A 51 -0.10 -1.14 10.80
N TYR A 52 0.44 -0.59 9.71
CA TYR A 52 1.87 -0.66 9.42
C TYR A 52 2.29 0.44 8.44
N ARG A 53 3.56 0.84 8.53
CA ARG A 53 4.20 1.80 7.63
C ARG A 53 5.59 1.32 7.25
N HIS A 54 5.87 1.36 5.96
CA HIS A 54 7.20 1.11 5.40
C HIS A 54 7.72 2.36 4.71
N THR A 55 8.97 2.71 5.00
CA THR A 55 9.70 3.79 4.32
C THR A 55 10.78 3.19 3.44
N GLY A 56 10.85 3.60 2.17
CA GLY A 56 11.81 3.08 1.20
C GLY A 56 11.18 2.10 0.21
N VAL A 57 12.04 1.42 -0.54
CA VAL A 57 11.59 0.52 -1.62
C VAL A 57 10.92 -0.71 -1.02
N PHE A 58 9.75 -1.05 -1.56
CA PHE A 58 9.00 -2.23 -1.15
C PHE A 58 8.52 -3.00 -2.38
N ARG A 59 8.70 -4.32 -2.36
CA ARG A 59 8.38 -5.22 -3.49
C ARG A 59 6.97 -5.81 -3.31
N ALA A 60 6.32 -6.19 -4.41
CA ALA A 60 4.93 -6.67 -4.41
C ALA A 60 4.74 -7.90 -3.50
N ASP A 61 5.62 -8.88 -3.62
CA ASP A 61 5.65 -10.10 -2.79
C ASP A 61 5.77 -9.76 -1.30
N ALA A 62 6.62 -8.80 -0.94
CA ALA A 62 6.78 -8.36 0.43
C ALA A 62 5.55 -7.60 0.96
N VAL A 63 4.84 -6.85 0.11
CA VAL A 63 3.56 -6.22 0.46
C VAL A 63 2.49 -7.28 0.75
N VAL A 64 2.37 -8.29 -0.12
CA VAL A 64 1.42 -9.41 0.07
C VAL A 64 1.74 -10.19 1.35
N ALA A 65 3.01 -10.51 1.58
CA ALA A 65 3.45 -11.16 2.81
C ALA A 65 3.12 -10.32 4.05
N LYS A 66 3.33 -9.00 3.99
CA LYS A 66 2.99 -8.09 5.09
C LYS A 66 1.49 -8.09 5.40
N TRP A 67 0.62 -8.10 4.39
CA TRP A 67 -0.82 -8.23 4.61
C TRP A 67 -1.21 -9.53 5.32
N ALA A 68 -0.58 -10.65 4.93
CA ALA A 68 -0.78 -11.92 5.61
C ALA A 68 -0.31 -11.89 7.07
N GLU A 69 0.84 -11.29 7.36
CA GLU A 69 1.35 -11.08 8.73
C GLU A 69 0.41 -10.20 9.57
N LEU A 70 -0.24 -9.22 8.96
CA LEU A 70 -1.22 -8.34 9.60
C LEU A 70 -2.59 -9.02 9.83
N GLY A 71 -2.76 -10.28 9.42
CA GLY A 71 -4.00 -11.04 9.59
C GLY A 71 -4.99 -10.93 8.42
N PHE A 72 -4.56 -10.34 7.29
CA PHE A 72 -5.37 -10.16 6.09
C PHE A 72 -4.74 -10.90 4.89
N PRO A 73 -4.79 -12.24 4.85
CA PRO A 73 -4.22 -12.99 3.74
C PRO A 73 -4.94 -12.64 2.43
N LEU A 74 -4.18 -12.15 1.45
CA LEU A 74 -4.71 -11.79 0.14
C LEU A 74 -4.81 -13.02 -0.76
N GLN A 75 -5.88 -13.12 -1.53
CA GLN A 75 -6.07 -14.16 -2.54
C GLN A 75 -6.07 -13.53 -3.93
N PRO A 76 -5.13 -13.91 -4.82
CA PRO A 76 -5.07 -13.33 -6.15
C PRO A 76 -6.25 -13.84 -6.97
N ARG A 77 -6.82 -12.94 -7.78
CA ARG A 77 -7.90 -13.26 -8.72
C ARG A 77 -7.39 -14.07 -9.91
N VAL A 78 -6.13 -13.86 -10.31
CA VAL A 78 -5.50 -14.55 -11.43
C VAL A 78 -4.57 -15.64 -10.87
N ARG A 79 -4.85 -16.90 -11.23
CA ARG A 79 -3.98 -18.06 -10.95
C ARG A 79 -2.93 -18.23 -12.03
#